data_AF-A0A430E1P1-F1
#
_entry.id   AF-A0A430E1P1-F1
#
_cell.length_a   1.000
_cell.length_b   1.000
_cell.length_c   1.000
_cell.angle_alpha   90.00
_cell.angle_beta   90.00
_cell.angle_gamma   90.00
#
_symmetry.space_group_name_H-M   'P 1'
#
loop_
_entity.id
_entity.type
_entity.pdbx_description
1 polymer ?
#
loop_
_entity_poly.entity_id
_entity_poly.type
_entity_poly.pdbx_seq_one_letter_code
_entity_poly.pdbx_strand_id
1 'polypeptide(L)'
;MRIIDRRFLIGFFGVLVVLAAALALSSCGDSEIPGHNSLIRHVKNNPVGRDSDQWIEKYNMAGEWERTGLIFGNVDDQGECLKAIAGLKQANPAAEYRCIAANVR
;
A
#
# COMPACT_ATOMS: atom_id res chain seq x y z
N MET A 1 38.07 16.00 -38.03
CA MET A 1 37.70 14.62 -37.64
C MET A 1 38.40 14.32 -36.32
N ARG A 2 37.70 14.44 -35.17
CA ARG A 2 38.31 14.25 -33.83
C ARG A 2 38.22 12.78 -33.47
N ILE A 3 39.38 12.14 -33.29
CA ILE A 3 39.51 10.76 -32.81
C ILE A 3 39.11 10.78 -31.34
N ILE A 4 37.92 10.26 -31.04
CA ILE A 4 37.47 10.09 -29.65
C ILE A 4 38.29 8.94 -29.07
N ASP A 5 39.12 9.28 -28.09
CA ASP A 5 40.07 8.37 -27.46
C ASP A 5 39.30 7.29 -26.67
N ARG A 6 39.40 6.02 -27.10
CA ARG A 6 38.63 4.88 -26.55
C ARG A 6 38.84 4.69 -25.04
N ARG A 7 39.94 5.22 -24.50
CA ARG A 7 40.25 5.21 -23.07
C ARG A 7 39.27 6.06 -22.24
N PHE A 8 38.70 7.11 -22.84
CA PHE A 8 37.73 7.98 -22.17
C PHE A 8 36.36 7.30 -22.01
N LEU A 9 35.96 6.48 -22.98
CA LEU A 9 34.69 5.73 -22.97
C LEU A 9 34.65 4.61 -21.92
N ILE A 10 35.76 3.93 -21.68
CA ILE A 10 35.85 2.84 -20.69
C ILE A 10 35.77 3.39 -19.26
N GLY A 11 36.41 4.52 -18.99
CA GLY A 11 36.34 5.19 -17.69
C GLY A 11 34.93 5.68 -17.34
N PHE A 12 34.22 6.24 -18.31
CA PHE A 12 32.85 6.75 -18.10
C PHE A 12 31.85 5.62 -17.85
N PHE A 13 31.96 4.50 -18.57
CA PHE A 13 31.08 3.34 -18.37
C PHE A 13 31.28 2.70 -16.99
N GLY A 14 32.53 2.61 -16.51
CA GLY A 14 32.83 2.07 -15.18
C GLY A 14 32.17 2.88 -14.06
N VAL A 15 32.23 4.21 -14.13
CA VAL A 15 31.60 5.11 -13.16
C VAL A 15 30.07 4.96 -13.16
N LEU A 16 29.47 4.81 -14.35
CA LEU A 16 28.02 4.68 -14.52
C LEU A 16 27.49 3.37 -13.92
N VAL A 17 28.22 2.27 -14.08
CA VAL A 17 27.87 0.96 -13.49
C VAL A 17 27.98 0.99 -11.97
N VAL A 18 29.02 1.60 -11.43
CA VAL A 18 29.19 1.73 -9.96
C VAL A 18 28.08 2.61 -9.36
N LEU A 19 27.71 3.70 -10.03
CA LEU A 19 26.64 4.58 -9.58
C LEU A 19 25.26 3.89 -9.63
N ALA A 20 24.98 3.14 -10.70
CA ALA A 20 23.75 2.35 -10.82
C ALA A 20 23.65 1.25 -9.75
N ALA A 21 24.77 0.58 -9.42
CA ALA A 21 24.81 -0.41 -8.35
C ALA A 21 24.58 0.21 -6.96
N ALA A 22 25.17 1.39 -6.70
CA ALA A 22 24.96 2.12 -5.45
C ALA A 22 23.50 2.57 -5.28
N LEU A 23 22.85 3.02 -6.37
CA LEU A 23 21.43 3.40 -6.36
C LEU A 23 20.51 2.18 -6.17
N ALA A 24 20.83 1.04 -6.80
CA ALA A 24 20.07 -0.21 -6.63
C ALA A 24 20.12 -0.72 -5.18
N LEU A 25 21.24 -0.53 -4.47
CA LEU A 25 21.38 -0.92 -3.06
C LEU A 25 20.64 0.02 -2.09
N SER A 26 20.35 1.26 -2.51
CA SER A 26 19.65 2.24 -1.65
C SER A 26 18.13 2.08 -1.62
N SER A 27 17.55 1.18 -2.43
CA SER A 27 16.10 1.09 -2.64
C SER A 27 15.36 0.04 -1.78
N CYS A 28 16.04 -0.66 -0.86
CA CYS A 28 15.42 -1.72 -0.03
C CYS A 28 15.07 -1.28 1.41
N GLY A 29 14.72 0.00 1.61
CA GLY A 29 14.13 0.46 2.86
C GLY A 29 12.63 0.26 2.82
N ASP A 30 12.14 -0.89 3.28
CA ASP A 30 10.71 -1.11 3.49
C ASP A 30 10.23 -0.05 4.49
N SER A 31 9.53 0.96 3.98
CA SER A 31 9.13 2.14 4.75
C SER A 31 7.87 1.79 5.53
N GLU A 32 8.05 0.92 6.53
CA GLU A 32 6.97 0.55 7.43
C GLU A 32 6.51 1.81 8.18
N ILE A 33 5.25 2.18 8.00
CA ILE A 33 4.63 3.28 8.75
C ILE A 33 4.62 2.86 10.23
N PRO A 34 5.30 3.59 11.13
CA PRO A 34 5.36 3.22 12.54
C PRO A 34 3.96 3.02 13.12
N GLY A 35 3.72 1.87 13.73
CA GLY A 35 2.44 1.53 14.36
C GLY A 35 1.40 0.89 13.44
N HIS A 36 1.60 0.85 12.11
CA HIS A 36 0.66 0.21 11.19
C HIS A 36 0.47 -1.28 11.50
N ASN A 37 1.56 -2.02 11.66
CA ASN A 37 1.51 -3.45 12.02
C ASN A 37 0.94 -3.67 13.43
N SER A 38 1.16 -2.72 14.35
CA SER A 38 0.57 -2.76 15.69
C SER A 38 -0.94 -2.59 15.63
N LEU A 39 -1.44 -1.62 14.85
CA LEU A 39 -2.86 -1.38 14.64
C LEU A 39 -3.54 -2.60 14.00
N ILE A 40 -2.97 -3.15 12.93
CA ILE A 40 -3.51 -4.35 12.27
C ILE A 40 -3.63 -5.50 13.27
N ARG A 41 -2.58 -5.72 14.07
CA ARG A 41 -2.57 -6.77 15.09
C ARG A 41 -3.61 -6.50 16.19
N HIS A 42 -3.74 -5.25 16.61
CA HIS A 42 -4.72 -4.85 17.63
C HIS A 42 -6.15 -5.11 17.15
N VAL A 43 -6.52 -4.62 15.97
CA VAL A 43 -7.86 -4.80 15.38
C VAL A 43 -8.18 -6.28 15.16
N LYS A 44 -7.20 -7.06 14.71
CA LYS A 44 -7.37 -8.50 14.51
C LYS A 44 -7.71 -9.24 15.81
N ASN A 45 -7.14 -8.81 16.94
CA ASN A 45 -7.24 -9.51 18.22
C ASN A 45 -8.29 -8.93 19.17
N ASN A 46 -8.81 -7.72 18.88
CA ASN A 46 -9.72 -7.00 19.77
C ASN A 46 -10.96 -6.54 18.98
N PRO A 47 -11.85 -7.45 18.58
CA PRO A 47 -13.09 -7.08 17.89
C PRO A 47 -13.96 -6.20 18.79
N VAL A 48 -14.56 -5.15 18.22
CA VAL A 48 -15.42 -4.23 18.96
C VAL A 48 -16.87 -4.41 18.53
N GLY A 49 -17.73 -4.80 19.47
CA GLY A 49 -19.16 -4.97 19.22
C GLY A 49 -19.56 -6.40 18.89
N ARG A 50 -20.69 -6.56 18.19
CA ARG A 50 -21.33 -7.88 17.98
C ARG A 50 -20.96 -8.54 16.65
N ASP A 51 -20.53 -7.77 15.67
CA ASP A 51 -20.19 -8.30 14.35
C ASP A 51 -18.67 -8.24 14.14
N SER A 52 -18.19 -8.67 12.98
CA SER A 52 -16.77 -8.56 12.63
C SER A 52 -16.49 -7.14 12.13
N ASP A 53 -15.45 -6.50 12.67
CA ASP A 53 -14.97 -5.22 12.15
C ASP A 53 -14.59 -5.36 10.67
N GLN A 54 -14.73 -4.29 9.88
CA GLN A 54 -14.51 -4.34 8.44
C GLN A 54 -13.41 -3.38 7.99
N TRP A 55 -12.45 -3.89 7.23
CA TRP A 55 -11.57 -3.04 6.43
C TRP A 55 -12.24 -2.65 5.12
N ILE A 56 -12.15 -1.36 4.80
CA ILE A 56 -12.39 -0.86 3.45
C ILE A 56 -11.06 -0.92 2.70
N GLU A 57 -11.01 -1.75 1.66
CA GLU A 57 -9.86 -1.81 0.77
C GLU A 57 -10.16 -1.11 -0.56
N LYS A 58 -9.16 -0.41 -1.09
CA LYS A 58 -9.19 0.25 -2.41
C LYS A 58 -8.17 -0.42 -3.32
N TYR A 59 -8.55 -0.67 -4.58
CA TYR A 59 -7.61 -1.17 -5.58
C TYR A 59 -6.73 -0.01 -6.10
N ASN A 60 -5.42 -0.17 -6.02
CA ASN A 60 -4.44 0.85 -6.42
C ASN A 60 -3.95 0.64 -7.86
N MET A 61 -3.16 1.58 -8.38
CA MET A 61 -2.61 1.50 -9.74
C MET A 61 -1.49 0.44 -9.88
N ALA A 62 -0.95 -0.05 -8.76
CA ALA A 62 0.03 -1.13 -8.74
C ALA A 62 -0.64 -2.53 -8.84
N GLY A 63 -1.98 -2.59 -8.89
CA GLY A 63 -2.71 -3.84 -8.98
C GLY A 63 -2.90 -4.54 -7.63
N GLU A 64 -2.81 -3.79 -6.53
CA GLU A 64 -2.88 -4.28 -5.15
C GLU A 64 -4.07 -3.68 -4.41
N TRP A 65 -4.54 -4.38 -3.37
CA TRP A 65 -5.59 -3.89 -2.49
C TRP A 65 -4.97 -3.24 -1.25
N GLU A 66 -5.25 -1.97 -1.04
CA GLU A 66 -4.76 -1.19 0.10
C GLU A 66 -5.86 -0.93 1.11
N ARG A 67 -5.56 -1.09 2.40
CA ARG A 67 -6.49 -0.75 3.48
C ARG A 67 -6.57 0.77 3.65
N THR A 68 -7.75 1.32 3.42
CA THR A 68 -8.00 2.77 3.42
C THR A 68 -8.91 3.26 4.53
N GLY A 69 -9.66 2.35 5.17
CA GLY A 69 -10.55 2.69 6.27
C GLY A 69 -10.92 1.47 7.10
N LEU A 70 -11.32 1.70 8.35
CA LEU A 70 -11.77 0.68 9.28
C LEU A 70 -13.15 1.09 9.82
N ILE A 71 -14.11 0.15 9.74
CA ILE A 71 -15.43 0.26 10.36
C ILE A 71 -15.48 -0.73 11.52
N PHE A 72 -15.79 -0.24 12.71
CA PHE A 72 -15.82 -1.02 13.93
C PHE A 72 -16.79 -0.41 14.95
N GLY A 73 -17.28 -1.24 15.87
CA GLY A 73 -18.09 -0.80 17.01
C GLY A 73 -19.53 -0.45 16.67
N ASN A 74 -20.01 -0.79 15.47
CA ASN A 74 -21.43 -0.71 15.13
C ASN A 74 -22.13 -2.03 15.43
N VAL A 75 -23.47 -1.97 15.38
CA VAL A 75 -24.30 -3.19 15.48
C VAL A 75 -24.17 -4.06 14.24
N ASP A 76 -23.92 -3.46 13.07
CA ASP A 76 -23.78 -4.09 11.76
C ASP A 76 -22.63 -3.41 10.98
N ASP A 77 -21.39 -3.78 11.32
CA ASP A 77 -20.20 -3.18 10.69
C ASP A 77 -20.11 -3.51 9.19
N GLN A 78 -20.64 -4.65 8.74
CA GLN A 78 -20.73 -4.99 7.32
C GLN A 78 -21.66 -4.04 6.57
N GLY A 79 -22.85 -3.78 7.11
CA GLY A 79 -23.80 -2.84 6.54
C GLY A 79 -23.25 -1.42 6.48
N GLU A 80 -22.59 -0.95 7.54
CA GLU A 80 -21.95 0.37 7.55
C GLU A 80 -20.77 0.45 6.58
N CYS A 81 -19.97 -0.61 6.44
CA CYS A 81 -18.94 -0.68 5.41
C CYS A 81 -19.51 -0.54 4.00
N LEU A 82 -20.61 -1.24 3.69
CA LEU A 82 -21.28 -1.15 2.39
C LEU A 82 -21.83 0.26 2.09
N LYS A 83 -22.37 0.95 3.10
CA LYS A 83 -22.81 2.34 2.97
C LYS A 83 -21.63 3.28 2.72
N ALA A 84 -20.53 3.10 3.46
CA ALA A 84 -19.32 3.89 3.28
C ALA A 84 -18.73 3.75 1.87
N ILE A 85 -18.59 2.51 1.35
CA ILE A 85 -18.09 2.31 -0.02
C ILE A 85 -19.05 2.90 -1.07
N ALA A 86 -20.36 2.91 -0.82
CA ALA A 86 -21.32 3.54 -1.72
C ALA A 86 -21.07 5.06 -1.81
N GLY A 87 -20.83 5.72 -0.67
CA GLY A 87 -20.44 7.14 -0.63
C GLY A 87 -19.10 7.41 -1.32
N LEU A 88 -18.09 6.56 -1.09
CA LEU A 88 -16.80 6.67 -1.77
C LEU A 88 -16.91 6.53 -3.29
N LYS A 89 -17.73 5.59 -3.76
CA LYS A 89 -18.00 5.39 -5.21
C LYS A 89 -18.79 6.55 -5.82
N GLN A 90 -19.64 7.25 -5.07
CA GLN A 90 -20.29 8.46 -5.56
C GLN A 90 -19.27 9.59 -5.83
N ALA A 91 -18.26 9.73 -4.97
CA ALA A 91 -17.20 10.72 -5.14
C ALA A 91 -16.17 10.32 -6.22
N ASN A 92 -15.91 9.02 -6.39
CA ASN A 92 -15.00 8.50 -7.41
C ASN A 92 -15.55 7.17 -8.00
N PRO A 93 -16.36 7.25 -9.08
CA PRO A 93 -16.97 6.07 -9.68
C PRO A 93 -15.99 5.08 -10.32
N ALA A 94 -14.78 5.56 -10.69
CA ALA A 94 -13.75 4.73 -11.32
C ALA A 94 -12.95 3.91 -10.30
N ALA A 95 -13.02 4.24 -9.01
CA ALA A 95 -12.29 3.52 -7.99
C ALA A 95 -13.01 2.23 -7.57
N GLU A 96 -12.24 1.16 -7.45
CA GLU A 96 -12.71 -0.12 -6.94
C GLU A 96 -12.50 -0.20 -5.43
N TYR A 97 -13.57 -0.56 -4.73
CA TYR A 97 -13.60 -0.71 -3.28
C TYR A 97 -14.24 -2.04 -2.90
N ARG A 98 -13.77 -2.63 -1.80
CA ARG A 98 -14.37 -3.83 -1.19
C ARG A 98 -14.33 -3.75 0.34
N CYS A 99 -15.23 -4.50 0.98
CA CYS A 99 -15.22 -4.74 2.41
C CYS A 99 -14.60 -6.12 2.67
N ILE A 100 -13.67 -6.21 3.61
CA ILE A 100 -13.14 -7.49 4.10
C ILE A 100 -13.16 -7.51 5.63
N ALA A 101 -13.38 -8.70 6.21
CA ALA A 101 -13.33 -8.88 7.65
C ALA A 101 -11.94 -8.55 8.20
N ALA A 102 -11.89 -7.70 9.23
CA ALA A 102 -10.67 -7.28 9.90
C ALA A 102 -10.22 -8.25 10.99
N ASN A 103 -11.15 -9.05 11.49
CA ASN A 103 -10.94 -10.11 12.45
C ASN A 103 -11.78 -11.33 12.09
N VAL A 104 -11.31 -12.51 12.49
CA VAL A 104 -12.08 -13.74 12.39
C VAL A 104 -12.64 -13.99 13.78
N ARG A 105 -13.95 -14.10 13.90
CA ARG A 105 -14.58 -14.55 15.14
C ARG A 105 -14.47 -16.07 15.29
#